data_AF-A0A085EXI1-F1
#
_entry.id   AF-A0A085EXI1-F1
#
_cell.length_a   1.000
_cell.length_b   1.000
_cell.length_c   1.000
_cell.angle_alpha   90.00
_cell.angle_beta   90.00
_cell.angle_gamma   90.00
#
_symmetry.space_group_name_H-M   'P 1'
#
loop_
_entity.id
_entity.type
_entity.pdbx_description
1 polymer ?
#
loop_
_entity_poly.entity_id
_entity_poly.type
_entity_poly.pdbx_seq_one_letter_code
_entity_poly.pdbx_strand_id
1 'polypeptide(L)'
;MAVTRLGLAAGLLLAMMVDASAANVKAKSGVERMIGRNGSINSRTCQAMSLQPAIAQAARHGSVEFRLNTFKVTNRSSHCLGQEYRGFGIYYRSQPGFRGTDQVVISTFLNNGRTDVRTDYTYVITVQ
;
A
#
# COMPACT_ATOMS: atom_id res chain seq x y z
N MET A 1 -24.75 -4.26 60.75
CA MET A 1 -23.83 -3.28 60.16
C MET A 1 -23.57 -3.69 58.72
N ALA A 2 -24.01 -2.87 57.77
CA ALA A 2 -23.92 -3.15 56.33
C ALA A 2 -22.50 -2.89 55.82
N VAL A 3 -21.91 -3.87 55.11
CA VAL A 3 -20.64 -3.68 54.41
C VAL A 3 -20.92 -3.77 52.92
N THR A 4 -21.09 -2.59 52.32
CA THR A 4 -21.20 -2.34 50.90
C THR A 4 -19.89 -2.74 50.23
N ARG A 5 -19.87 -3.79 49.41
CA ARG A 5 -18.70 -4.12 48.57
C ARG A 5 -18.91 -3.53 47.19
N LEU A 6 -18.11 -2.50 46.89
CA LEU A 6 -17.97 -1.90 45.57
C LEU A 6 -17.59 -2.98 44.54
N GLY A 7 -18.35 -3.04 43.45
CA GLY A 7 -18.01 -3.85 42.29
C GLY A 7 -16.83 -3.24 41.53
N LEU A 8 -15.80 -4.05 41.29
CA LEU A 8 -14.80 -3.75 40.25
C LEU A 8 -15.41 -4.14 38.90
N ALA A 9 -15.94 -3.16 38.17
CA ALA A 9 -16.14 -3.30 36.74
C ALA A 9 -14.76 -3.17 36.05
N ALA A 10 -14.14 -4.30 35.74
CA ALA A 10 -12.96 -4.35 34.89
C ALA A 10 -13.38 -4.02 33.45
N GLY A 11 -13.42 -2.73 33.11
CA GLY A 11 -13.60 -2.26 31.75
C GLY A 11 -12.39 -2.65 30.91
N LEU A 12 -12.56 -3.67 30.07
CA LEU A 12 -11.59 -4.07 29.06
C LEU A 12 -11.47 -2.93 28.04
N LEU A 13 -10.52 -2.02 28.26
CA LEU A 13 -10.10 -1.03 27.27
C LEU A 13 -9.52 -1.80 26.08
N LEU A 14 -10.35 -2.00 25.05
CA LEU A 14 -9.88 -2.34 23.71
C LEU A 14 -8.97 -1.21 23.25
N ALA A 15 -7.66 -1.42 23.42
CA ALA A 15 -6.64 -0.61 22.79
C ALA A 15 -6.89 -0.66 21.28
N MET A 16 -7.39 0.43 20.70
CA MET A 16 -7.42 0.61 19.26
C MET A 16 -5.95 0.64 18.83
N MET A 17 -5.45 -0.48 18.34
CA MET A 17 -4.16 -0.55 17.68
C MET A 17 -4.25 0.36 16.44
N VAL A 18 -3.65 1.54 16.55
CA VAL A 18 -3.37 2.40 15.41
C VAL A 18 -2.23 1.71 14.68
N ASP A 19 -2.49 1.09 13.54
CA ASP A 19 -1.41 0.55 12.71
C ASP A 19 -1.61 0.75 11.21
N ALA A 20 -0.47 1.14 10.62
CA ALA A 20 -0.12 1.22 9.21
C ALA A 20 -0.86 2.25 8.35
N SER A 21 -0.07 3.00 7.55
CA SER A 21 -0.56 3.89 6.50
C SER A 21 -1.33 3.08 5.44
N ALA A 22 -2.62 2.86 5.67
CA ALA A 22 -3.47 2.16 4.73
C ALA A 22 -3.87 3.11 3.59
N ALA A 23 -3.53 2.73 2.36
CA ALA A 23 -4.04 3.42 1.17
C ALA A 23 -5.43 2.88 0.83
N ASN A 24 -6.46 3.72 0.93
CA ASN A 24 -7.83 3.36 0.58
C ASN A 24 -8.05 3.54 -0.93
N VAL A 25 -8.50 2.47 -1.61
CA VAL A 25 -8.70 2.45 -3.05
C VAL A 25 -10.10 1.93 -3.39
N LYS A 26 -10.74 2.52 -4.41
CA LYS A 26 -11.99 2.00 -4.98
C LYS A 26 -11.70 1.26 -6.29
N ALA A 27 -12.31 0.08 -6.44
CA ALA A 27 -12.23 -0.73 -7.65
C ALA A 27 -13.62 -1.22 -8.08
N LYS A 28 -13.81 -1.47 -9.38
CA LYS A 28 -15.01 -2.13 -9.88
C LYS A 28 -14.79 -3.64 -9.87
N SER A 29 -15.82 -4.41 -9.53
CA SER A 29 -15.77 -5.87 -9.54
C SER A 29 -15.27 -6.42 -10.89
N GLY A 30 -14.23 -7.26 -10.86
CA GLY A 30 -13.67 -7.95 -12.03
C GLY A 30 -12.89 -7.05 -13.01
N VAL A 31 -12.81 -5.75 -12.74
CA VAL A 31 -12.12 -4.78 -13.60
C VAL A 31 -10.76 -4.45 -13.00
N GLU A 32 -9.75 -4.46 -13.85
CA GLU A 32 -8.40 -4.09 -13.46
C GLU A 32 -8.30 -2.61 -13.06
N ARG A 33 -7.56 -2.33 -11.99
CA ARG A 33 -7.31 -0.99 -11.48
C ARG A 33 -5.87 -0.87 -10.97
N MET A 34 -5.14 0.15 -11.42
CA MET A 34 -3.84 0.48 -10.83
C MET A 34 -4.00 1.09 -9.42
N ILE A 35 -3.66 0.35 -8.38
CA ILE A 35 -3.82 0.77 -6.97
C ILE A 35 -2.62 1.53 -6.42
N GLY A 36 -1.47 1.44 -7.10
CA GLY A 36 -0.24 2.10 -6.68
C GLY A 36 0.83 2.12 -7.76
N ARG A 37 1.95 2.75 -7.45
CA ARG A 37 3.16 2.80 -8.27
C ARG A 37 4.37 2.60 -7.37
N ASN A 38 5.36 1.87 -7.83
CA ASN A 38 6.67 1.78 -7.20
C ASN A 38 7.76 2.21 -8.18
N GLY A 39 8.63 3.09 -7.70
CA GLY A 39 9.80 3.53 -8.44
C GLY A 39 10.43 4.70 -7.71
N SER A 40 11.74 4.80 -7.83
CA SER A 40 12.50 5.91 -7.27
C SER A 40 13.31 6.57 -8.38
N ILE A 41 13.68 7.82 -8.15
CA ILE A 41 14.53 8.58 -9.06
C ILE A 41 15.65 9.20 -8.23
N ASN A 42 16.87 9.11 -8.72
CA ASN A 42 18.00 9.76 -8.07
C ASN A 42 17.79 11.27 -8.11
N SER A 43 17.74 11.90 -6.94
CA SER A 43 17.47 13.33 -6.80
C SER A 43 18.64 14.25 -7.21
N ARG A 44 19.70 13.73 -7.82
CA ARG A 44 20.77 14.52 -8.43
C ARG A 44 20.84 14.26 -9.93
N THR A 45 20.85 12.99 -10.33
CA THR A 45 21.03 12.58 -11.74
C THR A 45 19.73 12.39 -12.51
N CYS A 46 18.57 12.40 -11.84
CA CYS A 46 17.27 12.04 -12.41
C CYS A 46 17.24 10.64 -13.06
N GLN A 47 18.17 9.76 -12.69
CA GLN A 47 18.17 8.38 -13.16
C GLN A 47 17.16 7.54 -12.38
N ALA A 48 16.39 6.73 -13.09
CA ALA A 48 15.41 5.83 -12.49
C ALA A 48 16.11 4.68 -11.76
N MET A 49 15.61 4.36 -10.56
CA MET A 49 15.95 3.16 -9.81
C MET A 49 14.66 2.50 -9.36
N SER A 50 14.40 1.28 -9.82
CA SER A 50 13.18 0.57 -9.48
C SER A 50 13.52 -0.88 -9.21
N LEU A 51 13.40 -1.31 -7.96
CA LEU A 51 13.35 -2.72 -7.62
C LEU A 51 11.92 -3.23 -7.78
N GLN A 52 11.77 -4.46 -8.24
CA GLN A 52 10.45 -5.07 -8.37
C GLN A 52 9.82 -5.23 -6.98
N PRO A 53 8.57 -4.75 -6.76
CA PRO A 53 7.87 -4.98 -5.51
C PRO A 53 7.58 -6.47 -5.28
N ALA A 54 7.27 -6.81 -4.03
CA ALA A 54 6.82 -8.15 -3.65
C ALA A 54 5.43 -8.09 -2.98
N ILE A 55 4.66 -9.16 -3.12
CA ILE A 55 3.41 -9.35 -2.37
C ILE A 55 3.78 -9.96 -1.02
N ALA A 56 3.68 -9.19 0.07
CA ALA A 56 3.92 -9.67 1.43
C ALA A 56 2.69 -10.40 1.98
N GLN A 57 1.49 -9.92 1.64
CA GLN A 57 0.23 -10.57 1.96
C GLN A 57 -0.68 -10.46 0.73
N ALA A 58 -1.10 -11.62 0.20
CA ALA A 58 -1.98 -11.66 -0.95
C ALA A 58 -3.40 -11.17 -0.62
N ALA A 59 -4.05 -10.59 -1.63
CA ALA A 59 -5.48 -10.33 -1.63
C ALA A 59 -6.27 -11.64 -1.48
N ARG A 60 -7.37 -11.60 -0.74
CA ARG A 60 -8.23 -12.79 -0.55
C ARG A 60 -9.22 -12.95 -1.69
N HIS A 61 -9.66 -11.83 -2.28
CA HIS A 61 -10.74 -11.80 -3.26
C HIS A 61 -10.30 -11.20 -4.59
N GLY A 62 -9.00 -11.25 -4.89
CA GLY A 62 -8.44 -10.70 -6.10
C GLY A 62 -7.01 -11.14 -6.36
N SER A 63 -6.42 -10.54 -7.38
CA SER A 63 -5.04 -10.76 -7.80
C SER A 63 -4.34 -9.42 -7.97
N VAL A 64 -3.01 -9.44 -7.78
CA VAL A 64 -2.15 -8.29 -8.04
C VAL A 64 -1.07 -8.65 -9.04
N GLU A 65 -0.84 -7.76 -9.99
CA GLU A 65 0.23 -7.86 -10.99
C GLU A 65 1.09 -6.59 -10.97
N PHE A 66 2.40 -6.78 -11.09
CA PHE A 66 3.36 -5.69 -11.24
C PHE A 66 3.74 -5.56 -12.72
N ARG A 67 3.50 -4.40 -13.32
CA ARG A 67 3.87 -4.13 -14.71
C ARG A 67 4.81 -2.95 -14.80
N LEU A 68 5.91 -3.13 -15.53
CA LEU A 68 6.87 -2.05 -15.77
C LEU A 68 6.27 -1.05 -16.76
N ASN A 69 6.16 0.20 -16.34
CA ASN A 69 5.58 1.30 -17.09
C ASN A 69 6.52 2.50 -17.10
N THR A 70 6.27 3.43 -18.01
CA THR A 70 6.84 4.77 -17.96
C THR A 70 5.92 5.71 -17.20
N PHE A 71 6.45 6.40 -16.19
CA PHE A 71 5.75 7.42 -15.41
C PHE A 71 6.49 8.74 -15.49
N LYS A 72 5.81 9.83 -15.14
CA LYS A 72 6.43 11.16 -14.99
C LYS A 72 6.59 11.51 -13.53
N VAL A 73 7.71 12.16 -13.19
CA VAL A 73 7.89 12.78 -11.87
C VAL A 73 6.88 13.91 -11.72
N THR A 74 6.03 13.83 -10.70
CA THR A 74 4.97 14.81 -10.43
C THR A 74 5.25 15.69 -9.20
N ASN A 75 6.32 15.41 -8.45
CA ASN A 75 6.68 16.22 -7.27
C ASN A 75 7.19 17.60 -7.74
N ARG A 76 6.40 18.64 -7.47
CA ARG A 76 6.70 20.03 -7.87
C ARG A 76 7.97 20.60 -7.25
N SER A 77 8.42 20.05 -6.12
CA SER A 77 9.65 20.46 -5.45
C SER A 77 10.89 19.72 -5.95
N SER A 78 10.75 18.77 -6.88
CA SER A 78 11.87 18.04 -7.47
C SER A 78 12.43 18.79 -8.67
N HIS A 79 13.75 18.90 -8.79
CA HIS A 79 14.38 19.37 -10.03
C HIS A 79 14.21 18.39 -11.20
N CYS A 80 13.78 17.16 -10.94
CA CYS A 80 13.40 16.17 -11.96
C CYS A 80 11.93 16.28 -12.40
N LEU A 81 11.18 17.31 -11.99
CA LEU A 81 9.77 17.47 -12.35
C LEU A 81 9.55 17.29 -13.87
N GLY A 82 8.57 16.46 -14.24
CA GLY A 82 8.22 16.18 -15.63
C GLY A 82 9.08 15.13 -16.32
N GLN A 83 10.24 14.75 -15.75
CA GLN A 83 11.10 13.70 -16.30
C GLN A 83 10.39 12.35 -16.28
N GLU A 84 10.62 11.57 -17.33
CA GLU A 84 10.12 10.21 -17.44
C GLU A 84 11.04 9.23 -16.73
N TYR A 85 10.45 8.24 -16.05
CA TYR A 85 11.18 7.17 -15.40
C TYR A 85 10.43 5.85 -15.56
N ARG A 86 11.18 4.74 -15.59
CA ARG A 86 10.60 3.39 -15.58
C ARG A 86 10.34 2.94 -14.16
N GLY A 87 9.10 2.56 -13.86
CA GLY A 87 8.68 2.05 -12.55
C GLY A 87 7.57 1.02 -12.69
N PHE A 88 7.22 0.35 -11.61
CA PHE A 88 6.16 -0.65 -11.60
C PHE A 88 4.81 0.00 -11.27
N GLY A 89 3.82 -0.17 -12.15
CA GLY A 89 2.43 -0.03 -11.79
C GLY A 89 1.95 -1.27 -11.03
N ILE A 90 1.18 -1.06 -9.97
CA ILE A 90 0.60 -2.14 -9.16
C ILE A 90 -0.86 -2.25 -9.55
N TYR A 91 -1.24 -3.34 -10.21
CA TYR A 91 -2.58 -3.54 -10.78
C TYR A 91 -3.33 -4.59 -9.98
N TYR A 92 -4.50 -4.24 -9.48
CA TYR A 92 -5.42 -5.14 -8.80
C TYR A 92 -6.60 -5.50 -9.70
N ARG A 93 -7.07 -6.74 -9.61
CA ARG A 93 -8.35 -7.18 -10.16
C ARG A 93 -9.03 -8.12 -9.17
N SER A 94 -10.26 -7.80 -8.76
CA SER A 94 -11.04 -8.70 -7.92
C SER A 94 -11.51 -9.93 -8.70
N GLN A 95 -11.90 -10.97 -7.99
CA GLN A 95 -12.70 -12.05 -8.56
C GLN A 95 -14.01 -11.48 -9.13
N PRO A 96 -14.48 -11.95 -10.30
CA PRO A 96 -15.74 -11.50 -10.87
C PRO A 96 -16.92 -11.70 -9.91
N GLY A 97 -17.70 -10.66 -9.68
CA GLY A 97 -18.88 -10.68 -8.81
C GLY A 97 -18.61 -10.36 -7.34
N PHE A 98 -17.34 -10.31 -6.91
CA PHE A 98 -17.00 -9.92 -5.54
C PHE A 98 -17.37 -8.45 -5.28
N ARG A 99 -18.03 -8.21 -4.15
CA ARG A 99 -18.33 -6.88 -3.61
C ARG A 99 -17.99 -6.88 -2.12
N GLY A 100 -17.40 -5.79 -1.66
CA GLY A 100 -16.93 -5.68 -0.27
C GLY A 100 -15.52 -5.13 -0.20
N THR A 101 -14.83 -5.43 0.90
CA THR A 101 -13.47 -4.96 1.14
C THR A 101 -12.47 -6.10 0.95
N ASP A 102 -11.42 -5.84 0.19
CA ASP A 102 -10.24 -6.71 0.06
C ASP A 102 -8.99 -5.97 0.57
N GLN A 103 -7.94 -6.71 0.87
CA GLN A 103 -6.70 -6.13 1.38
C GLN A 103 -5.50 -6.86 0.79
N VAL A 104 -4.49 -6.09 0.37
CA VAL A 104 -3.19 -6.62 -0.04
C VAL A 104 -2.08 -5.82 0.63
N VAL A 105 -0.99 -6.49 1.02
CA VAL A 105 0.22 -5.84 1.52
C VAL A 105 1.33 -6.00 0.50
N ILE A 106 1.86 -4.87 0.04
CA ILE A 106 2.94 -4.82 -0.96
C ILE A 106 4.21 -4.30 -0.31
N SER A 107 5.28 -5.06 -0.42
CA SER A 107 6.62 -4.64 -0.03
C SER A 107 7.29 -3.93 -1.18
N THR A 108 7.85 -2.75 -0.92
CA THR A 108 8.78 -2.09 -1.82
C THR A 108 10.18 -2.09 -1.20
N PHE A 109 11.18 -1.93 -2.06
CA PHE A 109 12.59 -1.97 -1.68
C PHE A 109 13.26 -0.71 -2.23
N LEU A 110 13.90 0.05 -1.35
CA LEU A 110 14.69 1.21 -1.73
C LEU A 110 16.11 1.05 -1.20
N ASN A 111 17.09 1.11 -2.09
CA ASN A 111 18.49 1.12 -1.69
C ASN A 111 18.84 2.48 -1.09
N ASN A 112 19.30 2.51 0.16
CA ASN A 112 19.71 3.74 0.84
C ASN A 112 21.20 4.09 0.67
N GLY A 113 21.90 3.42 -0.25
CA GLY A 113 23.35 3.50 -0.44
C GLY A 113 24.17 2.50 0.39
N ARG A 114 23.51 1.68 1.23
CA ARG A 114 24.15 0.61 2.00
C ARG A 114 23.41 -0.73 1.87
N THR A 115 22.09 -0.69 2.01
CA THR A 115 21.23 -1.87 1.95
C THR A 115 19.89 -1.51 1.31
N ASP A 116 19.20 -2.53 0.83
CA ASP A 116 17.80 -2.40 0.46
C ASP A 116 16.96 -2.33 1.73
N VAL A 117 16.21 -1.24 1.85
CA VAL A 117 15.25 -1.01 2.93
C VAL A 117 13.88 -1.42 2.43
N ARG A 118 13.27 -2.38 3.13
CA ARG A 118 11.91 -2.83 2.85
C ARG A 118 10.89 -1.92 3.53
N THR A 119 9.88 -1.50 2.78
CA THR A 119 8.71 -0.80 3.31
C THR A 119 7.43 -1.51 2.86
N ASP A 120 6.54 -1.80 3.80
CA ASP A 120 5.27 -2.47 3.53
C ASP A 120 4.12 -1.47 3.45
N TYR A 121 3.34 -1.57 2.38
CA TYR A 121 2.16 -0.75 2.13
C TYR A 121 0.91 -1.62 2.13
N THR A 122 0.00 -1.32 3.06
CA THR A 122 -1.32 -1.93 3.09
C THR A 122 -2.25 -1.16 2.17
N TYR A 123 -2.83 -1.85 1.19
CA TYR A 123 -3.91 -1.31 0.35
C TYR A 123 -5.23 -1.92 0.79
N VAL A 124 -6.15 -1.07 1.24
CA VAL A 124 -7.53 -1.44 1.56
C VAL A 124 -8.39 -1.09 0.36
N ILE A 125 -9.01 -2.09 -0.26
CA ILE A 125 -9.66 -1.97 -1.56
C ILE A 125 -11.16 -2.20 -1.39
N THR A 126 -11.95 -1.16 -1.57
CA THR A 126 -13.41 -1.27 -1.63
C THR A 126 -13.85 -1.59 -3.06
N VAL A 127 -14.45 -2.76 -3.24
CA VAL A 127 -14.93 -3.28 -4.52
C VAL A 127 -16.45 -3.09 -4.64
N GLN A 128 -16.88 -2.49 -5.74
CA GLN A 128 -18.28 -2.16 -6.05
C GLN A 128 -18.74 -2.78 -7.39
#